data_AF-A0AAV0I2I1-F1
#
_entry.id   AF-A0AAV0I2I1-F1
#
_cell.length_a   1.000
_cell.length_b   1.000
_cell.length_c   1.000
_cell.angle_alpha   90.00
_cell.angle_beta   90.00
_cell.angle_gamma   90.00
#
_symmetry.space_group_name_H-M   'P 1'
#
loop_
_entity.id
_entity.type
_entity.pdbx_description
1 polymer ?
#
loop_
_entity_poly.entity_id
_entity_poly.type
_entity_poly.pdbx_seq_one_letter_code
_entity_poly.pdbx_strand_id
1 'polypeptide(L)' 'MGLEYVEYRITVAESSLAAKFDPESLVLKDPPAYRGKDWSKMWVYLREQNVRIDLVRFREYLETVYEKAEKFMRKNG' A
#
# COMPACT_ATOMS: atom_id res chain seq x y z
N MET A 1 10.08 20.44 -0.16
CA MET A 1 9.78 19.70 1.09
C MET A 1 10.62 18.43 1.08
N GLY A 2 11.68 18.34 1.87
CA GLY A 2 12.67 17.25 1.84
C GLY A 2 12.18 15.93 2.46
N LEU A 3 10.94 15.54 2.17
CA LEU A 3 10.31 14.32 2.69
C LEU A 3 10.62 13.16 1.73
N GLU A 4 11.15 12.08 2.28
CA GLU A 4 11.34 10.82 1.58
C GLU A 4 10.23 9.84 1.96
N TYR A 5 9.58 9.25 0.97
CA TYR A 5 8.50 8.30 1.17
C TYR A 5 9.00 6.87 0.98
N VAL A 6 8.52 5.97 1.83
CA VAL A 6 8.72 4.52 1.66
C VAL A 6 7.35 3.89 1.43
N GLU A 7 7.19 3.23 0.28
CA GLU A 7 5.94 2.59 -0.11
C GLU A 7 5.89 1.16 0.44
N TYR A 8 4.86 0.85 1.22
CA TYR A 8 4.51 -0.53 1.58
C TYR A 8 3.48 -1.08 0.61
N ARG A 9 3.91 -1.97 -0.30
CA ARG A 9 3.00 -2.62 -1.26
C ARG A 9 2.32 -3.82 -0.62
N ILE A 10 1.03 -3.66 -0.33
CA ILE A 10 0.19 -4.74 0.17
C ILE A 10 0.03 -5.83 -0.89
N THR A 11 -0.14 -7.05 -0.43
CA THR A 11 -0.53 -8.19 -1.27
C THR A 11 -2.05 -8.28 -1.35
N VAL A 12 -2.55 -9.07 -2.31
CA VAL A 12 -3.98 -9.39 -2.40
C VAL A 12 -4.47 -10.05 -1.10
N ALA A 13 -3.68 -10.93 -0.49
CA ALA A 13 -4.03 -11.62 0.75
C ALA A 13 -4.21 -10.69 1.96
N GLU A 14 -3.48 -9.57 1.99
CA GLU A 14 -3.62 -8.55 3.04
C GLU A 14 -4.87 -7.68 2.86
N SER A 15 -5.52 -7.75 1.69
CA SER A 15 -6.71 -6.96 1.37
C SER A 15 -8.01 -7.71 1.69
N SER A 16 -8.96 -7.04 2.34
CA SER A 16 -10.32 -7.58 2.49
C SER A 16 -11.03 -7.82 1.17
N LEU A 17 -10.56 -7.22 0.07
CA LEU A 17 -11.13 -7.39 -1.27
C LEU A 17 -10.95 -8.81 -1.80
N ALA A 18 -9.92 -9.54 -1.36
CA ALA A 18 -9.69 -10.93 -1.76
C ALA A 18 -10.84 -11.88 -1.37
N ALA A 19 -11.62 -11.51 -0.34
CA ALA A 19 -12.81 -12.25 0.06
C ALA A 19 -14.09 -11.80 -0.66
N LYS A 20 -14.06 -10.64 -1.34
CA LYS A 20 -15.22 -10.01 -1.98
C LYS A 20 -15.25 -10.23 -3.49
N PHE A 21 -14.09 -10.37 -4.11
CA PHE A 21 -13.93 -10.42 -5.56
C PHE A 21 -13.28 -11.72 -6.00
N ASP A 22 -13.59 -12.11 -7.24
CA ASP A 22 -12.97 -13.25 -7.88
C ASP A 22 -11.44 -13.03 -8.04
N PRO A 23 -10.58 -14.04 -7.81
CA PRO A 23 -9.13 -13.92 -7.96
C PRO A 23 -8.66 -13.46 -9.35
N GLU A 24 -9.46 -13.74 -10.40
CA GLU A 24 -9.20 -13.34 -11.77
C GLU A 24 -9.77 -11.95 -12.11
N SER A 25 -10.49 -11.32 -11.18
CA SER A 25 -11.07 -10.00 -11.40
C SER A 25 -10.00 -8.92 -11.58
N LEU A 26 -10.30 -7.94 -12.43
CA LEU A 26 -9.46 -6.75 -12.61
C LEU A 26 -9.31 -5.95 -11.31
N VAL A 27 -10.27 -6.06 -10.37
CA VAL A 27 -10.18 -5.41 -9.05
C VAL A 27 -8.95 -5.88 -8.27
N LEU A 28 -8.56 -7.14 -8.44
CA LEU A 28 -7.40 -7.71 -7.74
C LEU A 28 -6.14 -7.74 -8.62
N LYS A 29 -6.29 -8.04 -9.92
CA LYS A 29 -5.15 -8.20 -10.83
C LYS A 29 -4.62 -6.90 -11.42
N ASP A 30 -5.50 -5.96 -11.74
CA ASP A 30 -5.13 -4.72 -12.41
C ASP A 30 -6.05 -3.56 -11.99
N PRO A 31 -5.84 -3.00 -10.78
CA PRO A 31 -6.62 -1.86 -10.30
C PRO A 31 -6.64 -0.65 -11.25
N PRO A 32 -5.52 -0.27 -11.92
CA PRO A 32 -5.53 0.75 -12.96
C PRO A 32 -6.49 0.44 -14.13
N ALA A 33 -6.50 -0.79 -14.65
CA ALA A 33 -7.42 -1.20 -15.70
C ALA A 33 -8.88 -1.24 -15.23
N TYR A 34 -9.13 -1.72 -14.00
CA TYR A 34 -10.47 -1.71 -13.40
C TYR A 34 -11.05 -0.30 -13.30
N ARG A 35 -10.26 0.67 -12.81
CA ARG A 35 -10.64 2.09 -12.76
C ARG A 35 -10.84 2.65 -14.17
N GLY A 36 -9.89 2.38 -15.07
CA GLY A 36 -9.89 2.96 -16.42
C GLY A 36 -9.88 4.49 -16.37
N LYS A 37 -10.87 5.14 -16.97
CA LYS A 37 -11.03 6.61 -16.92
C LYS A 37 -11.97 7.08 -15.79
N ASP A 38 -12.70 6.15 -15.17
CA ASP A 38 -13.70 6.45 -14.15
C ASP A 38 -13.08 6.40 -12.75
N TRP A 39 -12.73 7.57 -12.23
CA TRP A 39 -12.15 7.69 -10.90
C TRP A 39 -13.09 7.28 -9.77
N SER A 40 -14.40 7.27 -9.98
CA SER A 40 -15.34 6.85 -8.93
C SER A 40 -15.15 5.38 -8.55
N LYS A 41 -14.64 4.55 -9.47
CA LYS A 41 -14.32 3.14 -9.17
C LYS A 41 -13.21 2.95 -8.15
N MET A 42 -12.37 3.97 -7.90
CA MET A 42 -11.35 3.90 -6.85
C MET A 42 -11.94 3.84 -5.44
N TRP A 43 -13.22 4.17 -5.26
CA TRP A 43 -13.89 4.10 -3.95
C TRP A 43 -13.82 2.71 -3.32
N VAL A 44 -13.78 1.63 -4.13
CA VAL A 44 -13.60 0.26 -3.63
C VAL A 44 -12.30 0.12 -2.83
N TYR A 45 -11.21 0.73 -3.28
CA TYR A 45 -9.92 0.70 -2.56
C TYR A 45 -9.84 1.76 -1.46
N LEU A 46 -10.42 2.95 -1.69
CA LEU A 46 -10.26 4.09 -0.77
C LEU A 46 -11.23 4.07 0.42
N ARG A 47 -12.36 3.38 0.31
CA ARG A 47 -13.41 3.35 1.35
C ARG A 47 -13.78 1.95 1.82
N GLU A 48 -13.76 0.96 0.94
CA GLU A 48 -14.30 -0.36 1.25
C GLU A 48 -13.24 -1.42 1.55
N GLN A 49 -11.98 -1.13 1.23
CA GLN A 49 -10.85 -2.00 1.52
C GLN A 49 -10.39 -1.80 2.96
N ASN A 50 -10.39 -2.90 3.72
CA ASN A 50 -9.64 -3.00 4.95
C ASN A 50 -8.35 -3.78 4.66
N VAL A 51 -7.23 -3.33 5.22
CA VAL A 51 -5.93 -3.98 5.09
C VAL A 51 -5.55 -4.64 6.41
N ARG A 52 -5.25 -5.94 6.37
CA ARG A 52 -4.62 -6.68 7.47
C ARG A 52 -3.13 -6.75 7.19
N ILE A 53 -2.38 -5.87 7.84
CA ILE A 53 -0.93 -5.74 7.62
C ILE A 53 -0.21 -7.01 8.11
N ASP A 54 0.64 -7.57 7.26
CA ASP A 54 1.62 -8.57 7.68
C ASP A 54 2.74 -7.90 8.49
N LEU A 55 2.74 -8.12 9.81
CA LEU A 55 3.71 -7.50 10.72
C LEU A 55 5.14 -7.97 10.48
N VAL A 56 5.35 -9.18 9.95
CA VAL A 56 6.70 -9.70 9.67
C VAL A 56 7.30 -8.90 8.53
N ARG A 57 6.54 -8.72 7.43
CA ARG A 57 6.98 -7.90 6.29
C ARG A 57 7.05 -6.43 6.65
N PHE A 58 6.03 -5.90 7.32
CA PHE A 58 5.95 -4.47 7.65
C PHE A 58 7.11 -4.00 8.54
N ARG A 59 7.62 -4.88 9.42
CA ARG A 59 8.79 -4.58 10.25
C ARG A 59 10.02 -4.17 9.43
N GLU A 60 10.31 -4.85 8.32
CA GLU A 60 11.47 -4.54 7.47
C GLU A 60 11.39 -3.12 6.89
N TYR A 61 10.17 -2.67 6.57
CA TYR A 61 9.92 -1.30 6.09
C TYR A 61 10.12 -0.28 7.22
N LEU A 62 9.68 -0.59 8.44
CA LEU A 62 9.90 0.28 9.60
C LEU A 62 11.39 0.45 9.92
N GLU A 63 12.16 -0.64 9.89
CA GLU A 63 13.61 -0.60 10.10
C GLU A 63 14.28 0.26 9.01
N THR A 64 13.88 0.09 7.74
CA THR A 64 14.37 0.92 6.63
C THR A 64 14.05 2.41 6.82
N VAL A 65 12.81 2.74 7.19
CA VAL A 65 12.40 4.13 7.44
C VAL A 65 13.16 4.73 8.61
N TYR A 66 13.37 3.95 9.67
CA TYR A 66 14.12 4.39 10.84
C TYR A 66 15.56 4.76 10.48
N GLU A 67 16.27 3.89 9.75
CA GLU A 67 17.63 4.20 9.30
C GLU A 67 17.71 5.47 8.44
N LYS A 68 16.72 5.67 7.55
CA LYS A 68 16.65 6.88 6.72
C LYS A 68 16.45 8.12 7.57
N ALA A 69 15.55 8.03 8.56
CA ALA A 69 15.30 9.12 9.50
C ALA A 69 16.56 9.45 10.32
N GLU A 70 17.29 8.46 10.83
CA GLU A 70 18.55 8.68 11.54
C GLU A 70 19.61 9.36 10.65
N LYS A 71 19.78 8.88 9.41
CA LYS A 71 20.70 9.47 8.42
C LYS A 71 20.30 10.92 8.11
N PHE A 72 19.01 11.21 8.02
CA PHE A 72 18.50 12.57 7.83
C PHE A 72 18.80 13.46 9.04
N MET A 73 18.48 13.01 10.25
CA MET A 73 18.73 13.77 11.48
C MET A 73 20.21 14.06 11.67
N ARG A 74 21.10 13.08 11.45
CA ARG A 74 22.56 13.29 11.57
C ARG A 74 23.13 14.30 10.57
N LYS A 75 22.51 14.44 9.40
CA LYS A 75 22.95 15.40 8.37
C LYS A 75 22.41 16.81 8.60
N ASN A 76 21.32 16.97 9.34
CA ASN A 76 20.57 18.23 9.44
C ASN A 76 20.38 18.75 10.88
N GLY A 77 20.76 17.98 11.89
CA GLY A 77 20.84 18.41 13.30
C GLY A 77 22.23 18.89 13.65
#